data_AF-A0A5J4TU58-F1
#
_entry.id   AF-A0A5J4TU58-F1
#
_cell.length_a   1.000
_cell.length_b   1.000
_cell.length_c   1.000
_cell.angle_alpha   90.00
_cell.angle_beta   90.00
_cell.angle_gamma   90.00
#
_symmetry.space_group_name_H-M   'P 1'
#
loop_
_entity.id
_entity.type
_entity.pdbx_description
1 polymer ?
#
loop_
_entity_poly.entity_id
_entity_poly.type
_entity_poly.pdbx_seq_one_letter_code
_entity_poly.pdbx_strand_id
1 'polypeptide(L)'
;MLNGSEKGCNIVVELYEEGVYGLLGYTIKAIKGLDIAPSMTFLVANIPSRINIIYQNIPQWVDYNPITSCYMHDDLEENIYTDYVIRKSGVVGTDCVPNTDVPFDRQNCVIESTVFFEPVFKGYSSAFFRGNVNAVKDAIVRFGAVNLQDIGIVIGWDQNYWIAATQDVDNYFGYILRKFEIKIGKKNYKGEVFINADIIKIDCTRDATNPACSGECTNPSFKSTQQCPCLVEDLRIECLYAPQGSADSIRAVLSTVTTIIVLPSLLLLG
;
A
#
# COMPACT_ATOMS: atom_id res chain seq x y z
N MET A 1 10.68 -8.86 2.85
CA MET A 1 10.97 -10.09 3.64
C MET A 1 11.37 -9.63 5.02
N LEU A 2 10.86 -10.27 6.08
CA LEU A 2 11.27 -9.95 7.45
C LEU A 2 12.59 -10.62 7.80
N ASN A 3 13.47 -9.88 8.46
CA ASN A 3 14.73 -10.40 9.03
C ASN A 3 14.49 -11.09 10.38
N GLY A 4 15.52 -11.77 10.91
CA GLY A 4 15.40 -12.55 12.15
C GLY A 4 14.94 -11.76 13.38
N SER A 5 15.39 -10.51 13.53
CA SER A 5 14.96 -9.65 14.64
C SER A 5 13.53 -9.16 14.48
N GLU A 6 13.07 -8.86 13.26
CA GLU A 6 11.69 -8.43 13.00
C GLU A 6 10.69 -9.56 13.27
N LYS A 7 11.08 -10.81 13.00
CA LYS A 7 10.26 -12.00 13.33
C LYS A 7 10.04 -12.18 14.85
N GLY A 8 10.88 -11.56 15.68
CA GLY A 8 10.71 -11.56 17.13
C GLY A 8 9.64 -10.59 17.63
N CYS A 9 9.11 -9.74 16.74
CA CYS A 9 8.08 -8.77 17.07
C CYS A 9 6.69 -9.30 16.67
N ASN A 10 5.88 -9.71 17.64
CA ASN A 10 4.57 -10.33 17.38
C ASN A 10 3.66 -9.43 16.55
N ILE A 11 3.67 -8.11 16.83
CA ILE A 11 2.90 -7.10 16.09
C ILE A 11 3.25 -7.11 14.59
N VAL A 12 4.53 -7.21 14.26
CA VAL A 12 5.00 -7.19 12.87
C VAL A 12 4.60 -8.48 12.16
N VAL A 13 4.69 -9.60 12.87
CA VAL A 13 4.27 -10.92 12.37
C VAL A 13 2.77 -10.93 12.06
N GLU A 14 1.94 -10.44 12.97
CA GLU A 14 0.49 -10.36 12.80
C GLU A 14 0.10 -9.50 11.60
N LEU A 15 0.59 -8.26 11.52
CA LEU A 15 0.33 -7.36 10.38
C LEU A 15 0.91 -7.88 9.04
N TYR A 16 1.92 -8.75 9.11
CA TYR A 16 2.43 -9.46 7.94
C TYR A 16 1.47 -10.58 7.49
N GLU A 17 0.94 -11.35 8.43
CA GLU A 17 0.00 -12.44 8.19
C GLU A 17 -1.37 -11.95 7.70
N GLU A 18 -1.83 -10.81 8.22
CA GLU A 18 -3.04 -10.12 7.72
C GLU A 18 -2.86 -9.53 6.32
N GLY A 19 -1.62 -9.49 5.81
CA GLY A 19 -1.29 -8.98 4.48
C GLY A 19 -1.12 -7.45 4.40
N VAL A 20 -1.27 -6.73 5.52
CA VAL A 20 -1.08 -5.27 5.59
C VAL A 20 0.34 -4.88 5.17
N TYR A 21 1.35 -5.57 5.71
CA TYR A 21 2.77 -5.33 5.37
C TYR A 21 3.01 -5.42 3.86
N GLY A 22 2.56 -6.51 3.23
CA GLY A 22 2.78 -6.75 1.82
C GLY A 22 1.95 -5.80 0.95
N LEU A 23 0.67 -5.59 1.28
CA LEU A 23 -0.19 -4.66 0.54
C LEU A 23 0.40 -3.25 0.54
N LEU A 24 0.86 -2.75 1.69
CA LEU A 24 1.53 -1.46 1.78
C LEU A 24 2.79 -1.40 0.92
N GLY A 25 3.73 -2.33 1.11
CA GLY A 25 5.01 -2.32 0.40
C GLY A 25 4.85 -2.36 -1.12
N TYR A 26 4.03 -3.29 -1.63
CA TYR A 26 3.81 -3.41 -3.07
C TYR A 26 3.00 -2.23 -3.64
N THR A 27 2.05 -1.68 -2.89
CA THR A 27 1.28 -0.52 -3.35
C THR A 27 2.15 0.73 -3.39
N ILE A 28 3.00 0.96 -2.38
CA ILE A 28 3.96 2.07 -2.36
C ILE A 28 4.95 1.93 -3.51
N LYS A 29 5.45 0.71 -3.80
CA LYS A 29 6.31 0.48 -4.95
C LYS A 29 5.62 0.79 -6.27
N ALA A 30 4.37 0.37 -6.43
CA ALA A 30 3.60 0.60 -7.65
C ALA A 30 3.27 2.08 -7.87
N ILE A 31 2.88 2.79 -6.80
CA ILE A 31 2.39 4.17 -6.87
C ILE A 31 3.51 5.20 -6.84
N LYS A 32 4.49 5.03 -5.94
CA LYS A 32 5.55 6.00 -5.68
C LYS A 32 6.90 5.57 -6.28
N GLY A 33 7.02 4.36 -6.81
CA GLY A 33 8.29 3.82 -7.31
C GLY A 33 9.29 3.44 -6.19
N LEU A 34 8.92 3.66 -4.93
CA LEU A 34 9.77 3.47 -3.76
C LEU A 34 9.74 2.01 -3.31
N ASP A 35 10.91 1.39 -3.20
CA ASP A 35 11.05 0.03 -2.66
C ASP A 35 11.35 0.13 -1.17
N ILE A 36 10.29 0.04 -0.36
CA ILE A 36 10.40 0.11 1.10
C ILE A 36 9.89 -1.18 1.73
N ALA A 37 10.53 -1.59 2.82
CA ALA A 37 9.94 -2.46 3.81
C ALA A 37 9.13 -1.59 4.78
N PRO A 38 7.79 -1.72 4.85
CA PRO A 38 6.99 -0.87 5.74
C PRO A 38 7.29 -1.11 7.23
N SER A 39 7.41 -0.02 8.01
CA SER A 39 7.52 -0.08 9.46
C SER A 39 6.15 -0.23 10.11
N MET A 40 5.82 -1.44 10.55
CA MET A 40 4.59 -1.76 11.27
C MET A 40 4.65 -1.24 12.70
N THR A 41 5.83 -1.25 13.32
CA THR A 41 6.04 -0.69 14.66
C THR A 41 5.76 0.82 14.68
N PHE A 42 6.10 1.54 13.62
CA PHE A 42 5.71 2.95 13.46
C PHE A 42 4.19 3.14 13.39
N LEU A 43 3.48 2.28 12.64
CA LEU A 43 2.02 2.38 12.56
C LEU A 43 1.38 2.21 13.93
N VAL A 44 1.77 1.17 14.67
CA VAL A 44 1.17 0.92 15.99
C VAL A 44 1.57 1.96 17.03
N ALA A 45 2.79 2.50 16.96
CA ALA A 45 3.19 3.62 17.80
C ALA A 45 2.32 4.87 17.57
N ASN A 46 1.74 5.03 16.38
CA ASN A 46 0.90 6.18 16.02
C ASN A 46 -0.60 5.96 16.24
N ILE A 47 -1.02 4.84 16.84
CA ILE A 47 -2.41 4.60 17.23
C ILE A 47 -2.86 5.66 18.24
N PRO A 48 -4.09 6.20 18.12
CA PRO A 48 -4.63 7.15 19.08
C PRO A 48 -4.78 6.52 20.47
N SER A 49 -4.32 7.21 21.51
CA SER A 49 -4.53 6.80 22.90
C SER A 49 -5.95 7.07 23.42
N ARG A 50 -6.77 7.78 22.64
CA ARG A 50 -8.14 8.14 22.99
C ARG A 50 -9.00 8.31 21.75
N ILE A 51 -10.21 7.76 21.78
CA ILE A 51 -11.20 7.91 20.72
C ILE A 51 -12.48 8.52 21.30
N ASN A 52 -13.00 9.51 20.58
CA ASN A 52 -14.28 10.13 20.88
C ASN A 52 -15.36 9.49 20.00
N ILE A 53 -16.31 8.81 20.61
CA ILE A 53 -17.45 8.17 19.95
C ILE A 53 -18.69 9.02 20.25
N ILE A 54 -19.31 9.58 19.21
CA ILE A 54 -20.56 10.32 19.36
C ILE A 54 -21.71 9.36 19.07
N TYR A 55 -22.40 8.92 20.13
CA TYR A 55 -23.60 8.09 19.99
C TYR A 55 -24.82 8.88 20.45
N GLN A 56 -25.82 9.05 19.57
CA GLN A 56 -27.03 9.83 19.87
C GLN A 56 -26.74 11.26 20.40
N ASN A 57 -25.73 11.93 19.84
CA ASN A 57 -25.23 13.25 20.29
C ASN A 57 -24.63 13.28 21.70
N ILE A 58 -24.32 12.12 22.28
CA ILE A 58 -23.63 12.00 23.57
C ILE A 58 -22.19 11.58 23.29
N PRO A 59 -21.19 12.42 23.63
CA PRO A 59 -19.79 12.04 23.53
C PRO A 59 -19.45 10.95 24.55
N GLN A 60 -18.87 9.86 24.07
CA GLN A 60 -18.27 8.80 24.87
C GLN A 60 -16.78 8.72 24.55
N TRP A 61 -15.99 8.38 25.54
CA TRP A 61 -14.54 8.26 25.41
C TRP A 61 -14.15 6.81 25.62
N VAL A 62 -13.33 6.32 24.72
CA VAL A 62 -12.60 5.07 24.91
C VAL A 62 -11.13 5.43 24.97
N ASP A 63 -10.52 5.22 26.14
CA ASP A 63 -9.09 5.36 26.33
C ASP A 63 -8.43 4.03 25.98
N TYR A 64 -7.33 4.10 25.24
CA TYR A 64 -6.53 2.95 24.85
C TYR A 64 -5.16 3.05 25.48
N ASN A 65 -4.68 1.93 26.02
CA ASN A 65 -3.30 1.85 26.45
C ASN A 65 -2.41 1.91 25.21
N PRO A 66 -1.38 2.78 25.21
CA PRO A 66 -0.46 2.81 24.09
C PRO A 66 0.26 1.46 24.00
N ILE A 67 0.33 0.94 22.78
CA ILE A 67 1.19 -0.19 22.47
C ILE A 67 2.62 0.32 22.57
N THR A 68 3.38 -0.25 23.51
CA THR A 68 4.75 0.21 23.84
C THR A 68 5.80 -0.87 23.65
N SER A 69 5.40 -2.09 23.30
CA SER A 69 6.34 -3.15 23.01
C SER A 69 5.77 -4.14 22.00
N CYS A 70 6.67 -4.85 21.33
CA CYS A 70 6.39 -5.89 20.37
C CYS A 70 5.58 -7.10 20.87
N TYR A 71 5.36 -7.22 22.18
CA TYR A 71 4.71 -8.40 22.80
C TYR A 71 3.26 -8.14 23.22
N MET A 72 2.76 -6.92 23.06
CA MET A 72 1.38 -6.54 23.44
C MET A 72 0.36 -6.93 22.36
N HIS A 73 0.39 -8.19 21.92
CA HIS A 73 -0.45 -8.71 20.84
C HIS A 73 -1.94 -8.74 21.19
N ASP A 74 -2.31 -9.07 22.42
CA ASP A 74 -3.72 -9.14 22.85
C ASP A 74 -4.45 -7.79 22.76
N ASP A 75 -3.71 -6.67 22.73
CA ASP A 75 -4.25 -5.33 22.57
C ASP A 75 -4.49 -4.95 21.09
N LEU A 76 -4.04 -5.76 20.13
CA LEU A 76 -4.19 -5.50 18.69
C LEU A 76 -5.53 -5.97 18.11
N GLU A 77 -6.03 -7.14 18.52
CA GLU A 77 -7.25 -7.76 17.95
C GLU A 77 -8.49 -6.85 18.00
N GLU A 78 -8.54 -5.87 18.90
CA GLU A 78 -9.65 -4.91 19.04
C GLU A 78 -9.38 -3.51 18.47
N ASN A 79 -8.12 -3.16 18.11
CA ASN A 79 -7.65 -1.76 18.08
C ASN A 79 -6.88 -1.31 16.85
N ILE A 80 -6.82 -2.11 15.78
CA ILE A 80 -6.06 -1.72 14.59
C ILE A 80 -6.84 -0.64 13.81
N TYR A 81 -6.64 0.61 14.21
CA TYR A 81 -7.01 1.80 13.45
C TYR A 81 -5.99 2.10 12.34
N THR A 82 -5.50 1.05 11.65
CA THR A 82 -4.47 1.18 10.59
C THR A 82 -4.86 2.21 9.55
N ASP A 83 -6.14 2.25 9.16
CA ASP A 83 -6.65 3.26 8.24
C ASP A 83 -6.51 4.69 8.75
N TYR A 84 -6.87 4.91 10.01
CA TYR A 84 -6.71 6.22 10.64
C TYR A 84 -5.23 6.61 10.68
N VAL A 85 -4.37 5.70 11.11
CA VAL A 85 -2.93 5.95 11.26
C VAL A 85 -2.29 6.23 9.90
N ILE A 86 -2.54 5.41 8.88
CA ILE A 86 -2.02 5.65 7.52
C ILE A 86 -2.51 7.02 7.03
N ARG A 87 -3.80 7.34 7.24
CA ARG A 87 -4.34 8.63 6.82
C ARG A 87 -3.66 9.80 7.51
N LYS A 88 -3.45 9.72 8.83
CA LYS A 88 -2.96 10.84 9.65
C LYS A 88 -1.44 10.97 9.67
N SER A 89 -0.74 9.85 9.79
CA SER A 89 0.71 9.76 10.00
C SER A 89 1.46 9.21 8.79
N GLY A 90 0.79 8.52 7.87
CA GLY A 90 1.43 7.88 6.71
C GLY A 90 2.20 6.62 7.10
N VAL A 91 3.15 6.24 6.23
CA VAL A 91 3.96 5.04 6.33
C VAL A 91 5.43 5.43 6.18
N VAL A 92 6.30 4.80 6.97
CA VAL A 92 7.76 4.95 6.90
C VAL A 92 8.42 3.60 6.64
N GLY A 93 9.64 3.61 6.13
CA GLY A 93 10.43 2.40 5.90
C GLY A 93 11.16 1.92 7.16
N THR A 94 11.52 0.64 7.19
CA THR A 94 12.31 0.02 8.27
C THR A 94 13.78 0.45 8.29
N ASP A 95 14.27 1.03 7.20
CA ASP A 95 15.55 1.71 7.11
C ASP A 95 15.61 2.94 8.04
N CYS A 96 14.45 3.54 8.29
CA CYS A 96 14.27 4.64 9.22
C CYS A 96 13.82 4.13 10.60
N VAL A 97 12.64 3.49 10.69
CA VAL A 97 12.07 2.99 11.95
C VAL A 97 12.02 1.46 11.95
N PRO A 98 12.95 0.76 12.62
CA PRO A 98 13.03 -0.70 12.57
C PRO A 98 11.79 -1.40 13.14
N ASN A 99 11.43 -2.54 12.56
CA ASN A 99 10.37 -3.43 13.05
C ASN A 99 10.83 -4.32 14.22
N THR A 100 11.82 -3.88 15.01
CA THR A 100 12.37 -4.67 16.12
C THR A 100 11.82 -4.25 17.48
N ASP A 101 11.30 -3.03 17.60
CA ASP A 101 10.62 -2.54 18.79
C ASP A 101 9.65 -1.39 18.44
N VAL A 102 8.72 -1.08 19.34
CA VAL A 102 7.76 0.02 19.15
C VAL A 102 8.43 1.34 19.54
N PRO A 103 8.58 2.29 18.60
CA PRO A 103 9.34 3.50 18.87
C PRO A 103 8.61 4.45 19.83
N PHE A 104 9.35 5.03 20.77
CA PHE A 104 8.86 6.15 21.58
C PHE A 104 8.87 7.47 20.80
N ASP A 105 9.94 7.71 20.02
CA ASP A 105 10.03 8.85 19.11
C ASP A 105 9.18 8.59 17.86
N ARG A 106 8.27 9.51 17.55
CA ARG A 106 7.34 9.43 16.41
C ARG A 106 7.62 10.51 15.37
N GLN A 107 8.81 11.10 15.35
CA GLN A 107 9.19 12.19 14.45
C GLN A 107 10.55 11.97 13.78
N ASN A 108 11.48 11.28 14.46
CA ASN A 108 12.81 11.02 13.95
C ASN A 108 13.03 9.52 13.69
N CYS A 109 13.93 9.18 12.75
CA CYS A 109 14.21 7.78 12.42
C CYS A 109 14.78 6.97 13.57
N VAL A 110 15.70 7.56 14.33
CA VAL A 110 16.30 6.94 15.50
C VAL A 110 16.31 7.92 16.65
N ILE A 111 16.31 7.39 17.88
CA ILE A 111 16.45 8.16 19.12
C ILE A 111 17.68 9.07 18.97
N GLU A 112 17.51 10.37 19.24
CA GLU A 112 18.53 11.43 19.11
C GLU A 112 18.94 11.85 17.68
N SER A 113 18.23 11.38 16.64
CA SER A 113 18.45 11.85 15.27
C SER A 113 17.78 13.20 15.00
N THR A 114 18.42 14.04 14.18
CA THR A 114 17.81 15.24 13.57
C THR A 114 17.25 14.96 12.17
N VAL A 115 17.31 13.70 11.71
CA VAL A 115 16.78 13.28 10.42
C VAL A 115 15.29 13.00 10.58
N PHE A 116 14.48 13.95 10.12
CA PHE A 116 13.04 13.79 9.99
C PHE A 116 12.73 12.80 8.88
N PHE A 117 11.77 11.92 9.12
CA PHE A 117 11.20 11.12 8.04
C PHE A 117 10.17 11.92 7.25
N GLU A 118 10.01 11.59 5.98
CA GLU A 118 8.88 12.05 5.16
C GLU A 118 7.95 10.85 4.95
N PRO A 119 6.82 10.77 5.68
CA PRO A 119 5.91 9.64 5.52
C PRO A 119 5.32 9.63 4.12
N VAL A 120 5.31 8.46 3.51
CA VAL A 120 4.55 8.24 2.30
C VAL A 120 3.12 7.86 2.66
N PHE A 121 2.20 7.95 1.70
CA PHE A 121 0.80 7.52 1.88
C PHE A 121 0.01 8.26 2.99
N LYS A 122 0.48 9.42 3.45
CA LYS A 122 -0.38 10.32 4.23
C LYS A 122 -1.62 10.69 3.43
N GLY A 123 -2.79 10.67 4.07
CA GLY A 123 -4.10 10.85 3.42
C GLY A 123 -4.69 9.59 2.78
N TYR A 124 -3.98 8.46 2.79
CA TYR A 124 -4.50 7.19 2.30
C TYR A 124 -5.28 6.43 3.38
N SER A 125 -6.23 5.60 2.96
CA SER A 125 -7.02 4.68 3.79
C SER A 125 -7.29 3.42 3.00
N SER A 126 -7.52 2.29 3.68
CA SER A 126 -8.04 1.10 3.00
C SER A 126 -9.43 1.38 2.43
N ALA A 127 -9.76 0.68 1.36
CA ALA A 127 -11.08 0.62 0.77
C ALA A 127 -11.34 -0.76 0.21
N PHE A 128 -12.59 -1.20 0.33
CA PHE A 128 -13.04 -2.51 -0.13
C PHE A 128 -13.88 -2.37 -1.39
N PHE A 129 -13.70 -3.29 -2.33
CA PHE A 129 -14.50 -3.36 -3.54
C PHE A 129 -15.00 -4.78 -3.82
N ARG A 130 -16.04 -4.84 -4.65
CA ARG A 130 -16.53 -6.08 -5.25
C ARG A 130 -16.68 -5.93 -6.74
N GLY A 131 -16.26 -6.93 -7.51
CA GLY A 131 -16.43 -6.87 -8.95
C GLY A 131 -15.91 -8.08 -9.73
N ASN A 132 -15.96 -7.96 -11.06
CA ASN A 132 -15.45 -8.98 -11.98
C ASN A 132 -13.94 -8.79 -12.25
N VAL A 133 -13.39 -9.58 -13.17
CA VAL A 133 -11.99 -9.49 -13.59
C VAL A 133 -11.59 -8.07 -14.02
N ASN A 134 -12.45 -7.35 -14.74
CA ASN A 134 -12.15 -5.99 -15.19
C ASN A 134 -12.07 -5.01 -14.02
N ALA A 135 -12.93 -5.16 -13.01
CA ALA A 135 -12.85 -4.34 -11.81
C ALA A 135 -11.54 -4.55 -11.04
N VAL A 136 -11.04 -5.79 -10.96
CA VAL A 136 -9.74 -6.08 -10.35
C VAL A 136 -8.60 -5.45 -11.16
N LYS A 137 -8.62 -5.58 -12.50
CA LYS A 137 -7.60 -4.97 -13.37
C LYS A 137 -7.60 -3.45 -13.26
N ASP A 138 -8.78 -2.83 -13.24
CA ASP A 138 -8.95 -1.38 -13.06
C ASP A 138 -8.43 -0.93 -11.69
N ALA A 139 -8.74 -1.68 -10.63
CA ALA A 139 -8.23 -1.42 -9.29
C ALA A 139 -6.69 -1.50 -9.24
N ILE A 140 -6.07 -2.50 -9.89
CA ILE A 140 -4.61 -2.61 -9.96
C ILE A 140 -3.98 -1.39 -10.65
N VAL A 141 -4.54 -0.98 -11.79
CA VAL A 141 -4.04 0.17 -12.56
C VAL A 141 -4.15 1.47 -11.77
N ARG A 142 -5.26 1.67 -11.07
CA ARG A 142 -5.54 2.93 -10.36
C ARG A 142 -4.86 3.02 -8.99
N PHE A 143 -4.85 1.90 -8.27
CA PHE A 143 -4.53 1.89 -6.84
C PHE A 143 -3.30 1.04 -6.50
N GLY A 144 -2.64 0.43 -7.48
CA GLY A 144 -1.43 -0.36 -7.24
C GLY A 144 -1.74 -1.81 -6.88
N ALA A 145 -1.16 -2.34 -5.81
CA ALA A 145 -1.41 -3.72 -5.43
C ALA A 145 -2.82 -3.88 -4.84
N VAL A 146 -3.42 -5.05 -5.02
CA VAL A 146 -4.76 -5.39 -4.55
C VAL A 146 -4.68 -6.64 -3.69
N ASN A 147 -5.18 -6.59 -2.46
CA ASN A 147 -5.34 -7.79 -1.65
C ASN A 147 -6.68 -8.46 -1.96
N LEU A 148 -6.66 -9.62 -2.62
CA LEU A 148 -7.87 -10.38 -2.95
C LEU A 148 -8.06 -11.51 -1.94
N GLN A 149 -9.26 -11.62 -1.38
CA GLN A 149 -9.58 -12.60 -0.32
C GLN A 149 -9.19 -14.06 -0.65
N ASP A 150 -9.30 -14.46 -1.92
CA ASP A 150 -9.06 -15.85 -2.35
C ASP A 150 -7.67 -16.09 -2.98
N ILE A 151 -6.82 -15.07 -3.08
CA ILE A 151 -5.53 -15.13 -3.79
C ILE A 151 -4.38 -14.54 -2.96
N GLY A 152 -4.64 -13.46 -2.20
CA GLY A 152 -3.62 -12.63 -1.57
C GLY A 152 -3.30 -11.39 -2.40
N ILE A 153 -2.07 -10.89 -2.28
CA ILE A 153 -1.66 -9.61 -2.86
C ILE A 153 -1.36 -9.76 -4.35
N VAL A 154 -2.29 -9.32 -5.19
CA VAL A 154 -2.13 -9.26 -6.65
C VAL A 154 -1.49 -7.94 -7.03
N ILE A 155 -0.36 -8.02 -7.74
CA ILE A 155 0.42 -6.86 -8.19
C ILE A 155 0.27 -6.58 -9.69
N GLY A 156 -0.39 -7.49 -10.42
CA GLY A 156 -0.53 -7.39 -11.87
C GLY A 156 -1.19 -8.62 -12.49
N TRP A 157 -1.19 -8.65 -13.82
CA TRP A 157 -1.62 -9.82 -14.58
C TRP A 157 -0.76 -9.96 -15.84
N ASP A 158 -0.67 -11.19 -16.32
CA ASP A 158 -0.03 -11.56 -17.57
C ASP A 158 -0.95 -12.54 -18.30
N GLN A 159 -1.46 -12.12 -19.46
CA GLN A 159 -2.47 -12.86 -20.23
C GLN A 159 -3.67 -13.27 -19.35
N ASN A 160 -3.81 -14.58 -19.10
CA ASN A 160 -4.88 -15.20 -18.32
C ASN A 160 -4.43 -15.56 -16.89
N TYR A 161 -3.36 -14.94 -16.39
CA TYR A 161 -2.85 -15.19 -15.03
C TYR A 161 -2.78 -13.89 -14.22
N TRP A 162 -3.27 -13.94 -12.98
CA TRP A 162 -2.88 -12.99 -11.95
C TRP A 162 -1.42 -13.23 -11.55
N ILE A 163 -0.67 -12.15 -11.37
CA ILE A 163 0.65 -12.17 -10.76
C ILE A 163 0.47 -11.74 -9.31
N ALA A 164 0.66 -12.65 -8.37
CA ALA A 164 0.46 -12.40 -6.96
C ALA A 164 1.75 -12.62 -6.16
N ALA A 165 1.99 -11.73 -5.21
CA ALA A 165 2.96 -11.92 -4.15
C ALA A 165 2.31 -12.73 -3.04
N THR A 166 2.76 -13.97 -2.90
CA THR A 166 2.27 -14.91 -1.89
C THR A 166 3.37 -15.20 -0.90
N GLN A 167 3.00 -15.51 0.35
CA GLN A 167 3.96 -15.93 1.35
C GLN A 167 4.74 -17.16 0.86
N ASP A 168 6.06 -17.12 1.10
CA ASP A 168 6.95 -18.24 0.86
C ASP A 168 6.83 -19.24 2.00
N VAL A 169 6.31 -20.43 1.71
CA VAL A 169 6.08 -21.47 2.72
C VAL A 169 7.40 -21.98 3.29
N ASP A 170 8.46 -21.99 2.49
CA ASP A 170 9.80 -22.44 2.92
C ASP A 170 10.52 -21.36 3.75
N ASN A 171 10.06 -20.11 3.63
CA ASN A 171 10.60 -18.96 4.30
C ASN A 171 9.44 -18.08 4.78
N TYR A 172 8.79 -18.52 5.87
CA TYR A 172 7.55 -18.02 6.50
C TYR A 172 7.27 -16.50 6.46
N PHE A 173 8.28 -15.66 6.22
CA PHE A 173 8.17 -14.19 6.16
C PHE A 173 8.81 -13.56 4.91
N GLY A 174 8.92 -14.32 3.83
CA GLY A 174 9.24 -13.86 2.48
C GLY A 174 8.01 -13.85 1.58
N TYR A 175 8.05 -13.06 0.52
CA TYR A 175 7.08 -13.13 -0.57
C TYR A 175 7.75 -13.69 -1.82
N ILE A 176 7.04 -14.57 -2.52
CA ILE A 176 7.38 -15.10 -3.83
C ILE A 176 6.29 -14.77 -4.83
N LEU A 177 6.69 -14.51 -6.07
CA LEU A 177 5.74 -14.26 -7.15
C LEU A 177 5.20 -15.58 -7.69
N ARG A 178 3.87 -15.72 -7.67
CA ARG A 178 3.15 -16.87 -8.23
C ARG A 178 2.15 -16.41 -9.27
N LYS A 179 1.90 -17.28 -10.25
CA LYS A 179 0.87 -17.11 -11.27
C LYS A 179 -0.39 -17.87 -10.85
N PHE A 180 -1.54 -17.21 -10.85
CA PHE A 180 -2.84 -17.81 -10.59
C PHE A 180 -3.74 -17.64 -11.79
N GLU A 181 -4.36 -18.72 -12.27
CA GLU A 181 -5.27 -18.64 -13.41
C GLU A 181 -6.46 -17.71 -13.13
N ILE A 182 -6.74 -16.81 -14.06
CA ILE A 182 -7.86 -15.90 -13.98
C ILE A 182 -9.13 -16.69 -14.30
N LYS A 183 -9.98 -16.87 -13.29
CA LYS A 183 -11.33 -17.43 -13.47
C LYS A 183 -12.22 -16.38 -14.16
N ILE A 184 -12.25 -16.36 -15.50
CA ILE A 184 -12.97 -15.35 -16.31
C ILE A 184 -14.47 -15.29 -15.95
N GLY A 185 -15.08 -16.43 -15.61
CA GLY A 185 -16.48 -16.50 -15.17
C GLY A 185 -16.75 -15.96 -13.76
N LYS A 186 -15.72 -15.66 -12.96
CA LYS A 186 -15.88 -15.14 -11.59
C LYS A 186 -16.28 -13.67 -11.63
N LYS A 187 -17.49 -13.38 -11.14
CA LYS A 187 -18.09 -12.04 -11.15
C LYS A 187 -17.98 -11.29 -9.82
N ASN A 188 -17.48 -11.94 -8.77
CA ASN A 188 -17.52 -11.40 -7.41
C ASN A 188 -16.18 -11.65 -6.69
N TYR A 189 -15.11 -11.06 -7.22
CA TYR A 189 -13.90 -10.84 -6.43
C TYR A 189 -14.22 -9.83 -5.33
N LYS A 190 -13.74 -10.10 -4.14
CA LYS A 190 -13.70 -9.15 -3.03
C LYS A 190 -12.24 -8.77 -2.84
N GLY A 191 -11.97 -7.47 -2.85
CA GLY A 191 -10.62 -6.97 -2.74
C GLY A 191 -10.53 -5.75 -1.87
N GLU A 192 -9.32 -5.50 -1.42
CA GLU A 192 -8.90 -4.35 -0.63
C GLU A 192 -7.77 -3.62 -1.36
N VAL A 193 -7.82 -2.29 -1.31
CA VAL A 193 -6.84 -1.37 -1.89
C VAL A 193 -6.61 -0.19 -0.96
N PHE A 194 -5.49 0.51 -1.12
CA PHE A 194 -5.29 1.83 -0.50
C PHE A 194 -5.70 2.94 -1.46
N ILE A 195 -6.62 3.80 -1.02
CA ILE A 195 -7.06 4.98 -1.76
C ILE A 195 -6.65 6.24 -1.02
N ASN A 196 -6.29 7.29 -1.76
CA ASN A 196 -6.13 8.60 -1.14
C ASN A 196 -7.51 9.24 -0.91
N ALA A 197 -7.98 9.22 0.33
CA ALA A 197 -9.31 9.73 0.71
C ALA A 197 -9.38 11.26 0.68
N ASP A 198 -8.23 11.95 0.64
CA ASP A 198 -8.17 13.40 0.56
C ASP A 198 -8.23 13.90 -0.91
N ILE A 199 -8.13 13.01 -1.91
CA ILE A 199 -8.41 13.34 -3.32
C ILE A 199 -9.91 13.23 -3.57
N ILE A 200 -10.58 14.38 -3.64
CA ILE A 200 -12.00 14.47 -4.00
C ILE A 200 -12.15 14.35 -5.51
N LYS A 201 -12.84 13.30 -5.97
CA LYS A 201 -13.20 13.12 -7.38
C LYS A 201 -14.65 13.51 -7.63
N ILE A 202 -14.87 14.27 -8.69
CA ILE A 202 -16.20 14.70 -9.14
C ILE A 202 -16.75 13.64 -10.11
N ASP A 203 -17.92 13.12 -9.80
CA ASP A 203 -18.62 12.14 -10.63
C ASP A 203 -19.61 12.83 -11.56
N CYS A 204 -19.19 13.09 -12.79
CA CYS A 204 -20.03 13.72 -13.80
C CYS A 204 -21.22 12.89 -14.25
N THR A 205 -21.24 11.58 -13.95
CA THR A 205 -22.42 10.74 -14.20
C THR A 205 -23.51 10.95 -13.16
N ARG A 206 -23.15 11.45 -11.97
CA ARG A 206 -24.06 11.71 -10.85
C ARG A 206 -24.38 13.19 -10.66
N ASP A 207 -23.45 14.08 -11.01
CA ASP A 207 -23.62 15.54 -10.98
C ASP A 207 -23.10 16.15 -12.29
N ALA A 208 -23.87 15.98 -13.36
CA ALA A 208 -23.52 16.51 -14.69
C ALA A 208 -23.51 18.05 -14.74
N THR A 209 -24.13 18.72 -13.75
CA THR A 209 -24.19 20.18 -13.64
C THR A 209 -22.97 20.80 -12.98
N ASN A 210 -22.08 19.97 -12.41
CA ASN A 210 -20.85 20.45 -11.82
C ASN A 210 -20.02 21.21 -12.87
N PRO A 211 -19.47 22.40 -12.55
CA PRO A 211 -18.64 23.15 -13.50
C PRO A 211 -17.49 22.34 -14.09
N ALA A 212 -16.95 21.38 -13.33
CA ALA A 212 -15.88 20.49 -13.78
C ALA A 212 -16.30 19.51 -14.89
N CYS A 213 -17.60 19.24 -15.03
CA CYS A 213 -18.17 18.29 -15.98
C CYS A 213 -18.49 18.89 -17.35
N SER A 214 -18.09 20.14 -17.56
CA SER A 214 -18.30 20.86 -18.82
C SER A 214 -17.04 21.64 -19.22
N GLY A 215 -16.96 22.01 -20.51
CA GLY A 215 -15.86 22.83 -21.03
C GLY A 215 -14.50 22.12 -20.98
N GLU A 216 -13.44 22.87 -20.69
CA GLU A 216 -12.04 22.42 -20.79
C GLU A 216 -11.65 21.33 -19.78
N CYS A 217 -12.45 21.11 -18.73
CA CYS A 217 -12.18 20.09 -17.72
C CYS A 217 -12.78 18.71 -18.07
N THR A 218 -13.56 18.61 -19.14
CA THR A 218 -14.05 17.31 -19.65
C THR A 218 -12.93 16.41 -20.18
N ASN A 219 -11.78 17.00 -20.56
CA ASN A 219 -10.57 16.28 -20.91
C ASN A 219 -9.34 16.99 -20.34
N PRO A 220 -9.01 16.75 -19.06
CA PRO A 220 -8.05 17.58 -18.34
C PRO A 220 -6.59 17.15 -18.55
N SER A 221 -6.24 16.37 -19.59
CA SER A 221 -4.94 15.68 -19.75
C SER A 221 -3.66 16.54 -19.65
N PHE A 222 -3.76 17.86 -19.53
CA PHE A 222 -2.63 18.79 -19.33
C PHE A 222 -2.92 19.90 -18.31
N LYS A 223 -4.00 19.77 -17.56
CA LYS A 223 -4.42 20.74 -16.54
C LYS A 223 -3.96 20.23 -15.18
N SER A 224 -3.58 21.11 -14.28
CA SER A 224 -3.32 20.73 -12.87
C SER A 224 -4.63 20.53 -12.10
N THR A 225 -4.57 19.95 -10.90
CA THR A 225 -5.72 19.87 -9.98
C THR A 225 -6.29 21.21 -9.55
N GLN A 226 -5.49 22.28 -9.63
CA GLN A 226 -5.93 23.65 -9.38
C GLN A 226 -6.73 24.23 -10.56
N GLN A 227 -6.41 23.81 -11.78
CA GLN A 227 -7.08 24.27 -13.00
C GLN A 227 -8.34 23.46 -13.30
N CYS A 228 -8.26 22.14 -13.10
CA CYS A 228 -9.39 21.23 -13.24
C CYS A 228 -9.37 20.26 -12.07
N PRO A 229 -10.44 20.18 -11.26
CA PRO A 229 -10.55 19.17 -10.21
C PRO A 229 -10.54 17.77 -10.82
N CYS A 230 -10.25 16.77 -10.00
CA CYS A 230 -10.20 15.39 -10.45
C CYS A 230 -11.59 14.89 -10.80
N LEU A 231 -11.75 14.30 -12.00
CA LEU A 231 -12.97 13.61 -12.36
C LEU A 231 -12.90 12.12 -12.00
N VAL A 232 -14.05 11.47 -11.87
CA VAL A 232 -14.10 10.00 -11.94
C VAL A 232 -13.51 9.59 -13.28
N GLU A 233 -12.64 8.56 -13.25
CA GLU A 233 -11.80 8.13 -14.37
C GLU A 233 -10.58 8.98 -14.72
N ASP A 234 -10.35 10.11 -14.06
CA ASP A 234 -9.16 10.94 -14.27
C ASP A 234 -7.88 10.17 -13.89
N LEU A 235 -6.97 10.05 -14.87
CA LEU A 235 -5.72 9.30 -14.80
C LEU A 235 -4.50 10.20 -14.61
N ARG A 236 -4.68 11.51 -14.41
CA ARG A 236 -3.57 12.39 -14.02
C ARG A 236 -2.96 11.90 -12.70
N ILE A 237 -1.63 11.92 -12.61
CA ILE A 237 -0.88 11.38 -11.47
C ILE A 237 -1.34 12.04 -10.17
N GLU A 238 -1.57 13.36 -10.18
CA GLU A 238 -2.07 14.14 -9.05
C GLU A 238 -3.54 13.84 -8.66
N CYS A 239 -4.30 13.21 -9.54
CA CYS A 239 -5.66 12.72 -9.30
C CYS A 239 -5.72 11.24 -8.93
N LEU A 240 -4.60 10.55 -9.03
CA LEU A 240 -4.43 9.21 -8.49
C LEU A 240 -3.75 9.28 -7.13
N TYR A 241 -2.82 10.23 -6.93
CA TYR A 241 -1.92 10.31 -5.78
C TYR A 241 -1.79 11.74 -5.26
N ALA A 242 -1.78 11.92 -3.92
CA ALA A 242 -1.50 13.23 -3.34
C ALA A 242 -0.11 13.74 -3.77
N PRO A 243 0.07 15.06 -3.95
CA PRO A 243 1.38 15.64 -4.26
C PRO A 243 2.30 15.38 -3.04
N GLN A 244 3.54 14.90 -3.16
CA GLN A 244 4.58 15.21 -4.15
C GLN A 244 5.42 13.99 -4.60
N GLY A 245 6.25 14.24 -5.63
CA GLY A 245 7.53 13.55 -5.87
C GLY A 245 7.54 12.48 -6.97
N SER A 246 7.73 12.88 -8.23
CA SER A 246 8.19 12.10 -9.41
C SER A 246 7.79 10.62 -9.51
N ALA A 247 6.75 10.32 -10.30
CA ALA A 247 6.40 8.97 -10.71
C ALA A 247 6.88 8.69 -12.14
N ASP A 248 8.01 7.98 -12.27
CA ASP A 248 8.34 7.27 -13.52
C ASP A 248 7.53 5.97 -13.55
N SER A 249 6.61 5.87 -14.50
CA SER A 249 5.75 4.71 -14.72
C SER A 249 6.59 3.48 -15.11
N ILE A 250 6.60 2.43 -14.28
CA ILE A 250 7.14 1.12 -14.68
C ILE A 250 6.07 0.38 -15.48
N ARG A 251 6.24 0.33 -16.81
CA ARG A 251 5.80 -0.83 -17.58
C ARG A 251 6.70 -1.99 -17.15
N ALA A 252 6.16 -2.97 -16.45
CA ALA A 252 6.87 -4.22 -16.16
C ALA A 252 7.15 -4.95 -17.49
N VAL A 253 8.28 -4.63 -18.12
CA VAL A 253 8.86 -5.45 -19.16
C VAL A 253 9.77 -6.43 -18.44
N LEU A 254 9.35 -7.70 -18.38
CA LEU A 254 10.25 -8.79 -17.99
C LEU A 254 11.40 -8.83 -19.00
N SER A 255 12.56 -8.25 -18.66
CA SER A 255 13.79 -8.53 -19.41
C SER A 255 14.34 -9.86 -18.90
N THR A 256 14.30 -10.88 -19.76
CA THR A 256 14.98 -12.16 -19.54
C THR A 256 16.48 -11.91 -19.45
N VAL A 257 17.06 -12.11 -18.26
CA VAL A 257 18.52 -12.18 -18.10
C VAL A 257 18.99 -13.47 -18.77
N THR A 258 19.52 -13.35 -19.99
CA THR A 258 20.24 -14.44 -20.65
C THR A 258 21.68 -14.41 -20.16
N THR A 259 22.00 -15.25 -19.18
CA THR A 259 23.38 -15.46 -18.75
C THR A 259 24.16 -16.10 -19.89
N ILE A 260 25.05 -15.34 -20.53
CA ILE A 260 26.04 -15.88 -21.47
C ILE A 260 27.04 -16.69 -20.66
N ILE A 261 26.97 -18.02 -20.77
CA ILE A 261 28.00 -18.92 -20.26
C ILE A 261 29.22 -18.76 -21.17
N VAL A 262 30.20 -17.98 -20.74
CA VAL A 262 31.53 -17.97 -21.35
C VAL A 262 32.27 -19.19 -20.83
N LEU A 263 32.34 -20.24 -21.67
CA LEU A 263 33.23 -21.37 -21.46
C LEU A 263 34.69 -20.89 -21.51
N PRO A 264 35.52 -21.15 -20.48
CA PRO A 264 36.94 -20.86 -20.57
C PRO A 264 37.57 -21.83 -21.57
N SER A 265 38.07 -21.29 -22.68
CA SER A 265 38.88 -22.03 -23.63
C SER A 265 40.18 -22.45 -22.95
N LEU A 266 40.38 -23.75 -22.79
CA LEU A 266 41.67 -24.32 -22.42
C LEU A 266 42.74 -23.85 -23.41
N LEU A 267 43.69 -23.05 -22.93
CA LEU A 267 44.97 -22.84 -23.58
C LEU A 267 45.75 -24.16 -23.54
N LEU A 268 45.70 -24.91 -24.63
CA LEU A 268 46.78 -25.81 -25.03
C LEU A 268 47.95 -24.93 -25.48
N LEU A 269 48.97 -24.79 -24.62
CA LEU A 269 50.30 -24.37 -25.03
C LEU A 269 51.17 -25.62 -25.12
N GLY A 270 51.88 -25.72 -26.25
CA GLY A 270 52.86 -26.77 -26.53
C GLY A 270 54.20 -26.57 -25.83
#